data_AF-A0A7C3PTY5-F1
#
_entry.id   AF-A0A7C3PTY5-F1
#
_cell.length_a   1.000
_cell.length_b   1.000
_cell.length_c   1.000
_cell.angle_alpha   90.00
_cell.angle_beta   90.00
_cell.angle_gamma   90.00
#
_symmetry.space_group_name_H-M   'P 1'
#
loop_
_entity.id
_entity.type
_entity.pdbx_description
1 polymer ?
#
loop_
_entity_poly.entity_id
_entity_poly.type
_entity_poly.pdbx_seq_one_letter_code
_entity_poly.pdbx_strand_id
1 'polypeptide(L)' 'MTAQLFLELFERDIVKVKEEIAQYANEGDLWLVQGDVRNSAGTLALHLAGNLRHFIGAVLGNTGYVRQRDKEFS' A
#
# COMPACT_ATOMS: atom_id res chain seq x y z
N MET A 1 2.45 22.92 -9.20
CA MET A 1 2.00 22.08 -8.07
C MET A 1 2.99 22.25 -6.92
N THR A 2 2.52 22.34 -5.68
CA THR A 2 3.36 22.54 -4.48
C THR A 2 3.53 21.21 -3.72
N ALA A 3 4.58 21.11 -2.89
CA ALA A 3 4.78 19.95 -2.02
C ALA A 3 3.61 19.73 -1.05
N GLN A 4 2.99 20.83 -0.59
CA GLN A 4 1.82 20.80 0.30
C GLN A 4 0.63 20.06 -0.33
N LEU A 5 0.35 20.30 -1.61
CA LEU A 5 -0.73 19.62 -2.32
C LEU A 5 -0.49 18.10 -2.36
N PHE A 6 0.76 17.67 -2.57
CA PHE A 6 1.07 16.24 -2.58
C PHE A 6 0.89 15.60 -1.21
N LEU A 7 1.32 16.28 -0.13
CA LEU A 7 1.11 15.77 1.23
C LEU A 7 -0.37 15.54 1.52
N GLU A 8 -1.23 16.50 1.19
CA GLU A 8 -2.68 16.39 1.37
C GLU A 8 -3.28 15.24 0.56
N LEU A 9 -2.85 15.06 -0.70
CA LEU A 9 -3.32 13.96 -1.55
C LEU A 9 -2.87 12.59 -1.01
N PHE A 10 -1.60 12.45 -0.64
CA PHE A 10 -1.07 11.20 -0.10
C PHE A 10 -1.74 10.85 1.23
N GLU A 11 -1.88 11.78 2.15
CA GLU A 11 -2.51 11.54 3.45
C GLU A 11 -3.98 11.11 3.27
N ARG A 12 -4.76 11.87 2.49
CA ARG A 12 -6.16 11.53 2.20
C ARG A 12 -6.30 10.12 1.61
N ASP A 13 -5.50 9.80 0.60
CA ASP A 13 -5.67 8.54 -0.15
C ASP A 13 -5.13 7.34 0.65
N ILE A 14 -4.06 7.51 1.44
CA ILE A 14 -3.57 6.46 2.34
C ILE A 14 -4.59 6.17 3.45
N VAL A 15 -5.20 7.20 4.03
CA VAL A 15 -6.26 7.05 5.04
C VAL A 15 -7.45 6.30 4.44
N LYS A 16 -7.87 6.66 3.23
CA LYS A 16 -8.97 5.99 2.54
C LYS A 16 -8.68 4.50 2.29
N VAL A 17 -7.49 4.15 1.79
CA VAL A 17 -7.10 2.74 1.60
C VAL A 17 -7.12 1.99 2.93
N LYS A 18 -6.64 2.60 4.02
CA LYS A 18 -6.69 1.99 5.35
C LYS A 18 -8.13 1.73 5.81
N GLU A 19 -9.05 2.67 5.57
CA GLU A 19 -10.48 2.50 5.87
C GLU A 19 -11.11 1.39 5.03
N GLU A 20 -10.83 1.33 3.72
CA GLU A 20 -11.31 0.28 2.82
C GLU A 20 -10.82 -1.12 3.24
N ILE A 21 -9.57 -1.24 3.67
CA ILE A 21 -9.02 -2.50 4.21
C ILE A 21 -9.71 -2.89 5.53
N ALA A 22 -10.02 -1.91 6.38
CA ALA A 22 -10.70 -2.16 7.66
C ALA A 22 -12.19 -2.56 7.50
N GLN A 23 -12.77 -2.40 6.30
CA GLN A 23 -14.15 -2.82 6.03
C GLN A 23 -14.32 -4.32 5.79
N TYR A 24 -13.22 -5.07 5.63
CA TYR A 24 -13.28 -6.52 5.52
C TYR A 24 -13.69 -7.14 6.85
N ALA A 25 -14.85 -7.80 6.89
CA ALA A 25 -15.39 -8.41 8.11
C ALA A 25 -14.55 -9.60 8.59
N ASN A 26 -13.96 -10.36 7.65
CA ASN A 26 -13.04 -11.45 7.95
C ASN A 26 -11.68 -11.14 7.33
N GLU A 27 -10.61 -11.30 8.11
CA GLU A 27 -9.25 -11.08 7.62
C GLU A 27 -8.89 -12.00 6.45
N GLY A 28 -9.41 -13.24 6.45
CA GLY A 28 -9.19 -14.20 5.36
C GLY A 28 -9.62 -13.67 3.99
N ASP A 29 -10.67 -12.83 3.95
CA ASP A 29 -11.22 -12.28 2.71
C ASP A 29 -10.25 -11.30 2.03
N LEU A 30 -9.32 -10.68 2.78
CA LEU A 30 -8.27 -9.82 2.22
C LEU A 30 -7.34 -10.56 1.25
N TRP A 31 -7.23 -11.88 1.41
CA TRP A 31 -6.27 -12.71 0.69
C TRP A 31 -6.90 -13.49 -0.46
N LEU A 32 -8.22 -13.37 -0.64
CA LEU A 32 -8.94 -14.04 -1.71
C LEU A 32 -8.75 -13.33 -3.05
N VAL A 33 -8.66 -14.13 -4.11
CA VAL A 33 -8.73 -13.69 -5.49
C VAL A 33 -10.06 -14.16 -6.07
N GLN A 34 -10.85 -13.25 -6.62
CA GLN A 34 -12.20 -13.54 -7.10
C GLN A 34 -12.46 -12.93 -8.48
N GLY A 35 -13.13 -13.70 -9.35
CA GLY A 35 -13.44 -13.28 -10.72
C GLY A 35 -12.18 -13.05 -11.55
N ASP A 36 -12.12 -11.92 -12.25
CA ASP A 36 -11.00 -11.56 -13.12
C ASP A 36 -9.85 -10.84 -12.41
N VAL A 37 -9.97 -10.60 -11.10
CA VAL A 37 -8.91 -9.99 -10.31
C VAL A 37 -7.72 -10.95 -10.23
N ARG A 38 -6.49 -10.43 -10.33
CA ARG A 38 -5.25 -11.25 -10.31
C ARG A 38 -4.45 -11.15 -9.01
N ASN A 39 -4.77 -10.17 -8.16
CA ASN A 39 -4.11 -9.92 -6.89
C ASN A 39 -5.17 -9.62 -5.83
N SER A 40 -5.05 -10.22 -4.65
CA SER A 40 -5.97 -9.93 -3.55
C SER A 40 -5.83 -8.49 -3.05
N ALA A 41 -6.82 -8.00 -2.30
CA ALA A 41 -6.74 -6.67 -1.69
C ALA A 41 -5.54 -6.53 -0.74
N GLY A 42 -5.28 -7.56 0.08
CA GLY A 42 -4.11 -7.63 0.96
C GLY A 42 -2.79 -7.61 0.20
N THR A 43 -2.69 -8.32 -0.93
CA THR A 43 -1.50 -8.31 -1.80
C THR A 43 -1.23 -6.90 -2.34
N LEU A 44 -2.26 -6.22 -2.84
CA LEU A 44 -2.12 -4.86 -3.35
C LEU A 44 -1.80 -3.84 -2.25
N ALA A 45 -2.35 -4.00 -1.05
CA ALA A 45 -2.04 -3.16 0.11
C ALA A 45 -0.58 -3.33 0.57
N LEU A 46 -0.07 -4.57 0.61
CA LEU A 46 1.34 -4.86 0.88
C LEU A 46 2.25 -4.21 -0.16
N HIS A 47 1.90 -4.34 -1.44
CA HIS A 47 2.64 -3.72 -2.53
C HIS A 47 2.70 -2.20 -2.40
N LEU A 48 1.57 -1.55 -2.11
CA LEU A 48 1.48 -0.11 -1.92
C LEU A 48 2.34 0.34 -0.73
N ALA A 49 2.24 -0.34 0.41
CA ALA A 49 3.04 -0.02 1.60
C ALA A 49 4.55 -0.20 1.34
N GLY A 50 4.94 -1.26 0.64
CA GLY A 50 6.32 -1.50 0.21
C GLY A 50 6.84 -0.42 -0.73
N ASN A 51 5.99 0.06 -1.64
CA ASN A 51 6.29 1.17 -2.56
C ASN A 51 6.55 2.48 -1.80
N LEU A 52 5.65 2.87 -0.89
CA LEU A 52 5.79 4.10 -0.07
C LEU A 52 7.03 4.06 0.82
N ARG A 53 7.27 2.93 1.51
CA ARG A 53 8.48 2.75 2.33
C ARG A 53 9.75 2.86 1.52
N HIS A 54 9.74 2.43 0.26
CA HIS A 54 10.90 2.54 -0.63
C HIS A 54 11.11 3.95 -1.13
N PHE A 55 10.15 4.53 -1.86
CA PHE A 55 10.36 5.83 -2.50
C PHE A 55 10.35 6.99 -1.51
N ILE A 56 9.40 7.03 -0.58
CA ILE A 56 9.34 8.11 0.41
C ILE A 56 10.33 7.83 1.54
N GLY A 57 10.29 6.62 2.10
CA GLY A 57 11.14 6.27 3.24
C GLY A 57 12.63 6.15 2.86
N ALA A 58 12.98 5.20 2.01
CA ALA A 58 14.39 4.90 1.71
C ALA A 58 15.03 5.96 0.80
N VAL A 59 14.40 6.33 -0.32
CA VAL A 59 15.00 7.22 -1.32
C VAL A 59 15.01 8.68 -0.85
N LEU A 60 13.87 9.21 -0.38
CA LEU A 60 13.80 10.61 0.07
C LEU A 60 14.19 10.78 1.54
N GLY A 61 13.71 9.89 2.42
CA GLY A 61 13.89 9.97 3.87
C GLY A 61 15.16 9.31 4.41
N ASN A 62 15.92 8.60 3.58
CA ASN A 62 17.13 7.85 3.97
C ASN A 62 16.91 6.91 5.18
N THR A 63 15.73 6.28 5.30
CA THR A 63 15.40 5.42 6.45
C THR A 63 16.18 4.10 6.51
N GLY A 64 16.93 3.76 5.46
CA GLY A 64 17.63 2.47 5.34
C GLY A 64 16.73 1.29 5.00
N TYR A 65 15.47 1.53 4.65
CA TYR A 65 14.55 0.45 4.27
C TYR A 65 15.02 -0.30 3.00
N VAL A 66 15.19 -1.61 3.12
CA VAL A 66 15.51 -2.52 2.01
C VAL A 66 14.23 -3.24 1.55
N ARG A 67 13.76 -2.92 0.34
CA ARG A 67 12.53 -3.46 -0.23
C ARG A 67 12.72 -4.90 -0.70
N GLN A 68 11.81 -5.80 -0.32
CA GLN A 68 11.73 -7.19 -0.80
C GLN A 68 10.53 -7.34 -1.73
N ARG A 69 10.64 -6.77 -2.93
CA ARG A 69 9.49 -6.62 -3.86
C ARG A 69 8.81 -7.96 -4.19
N ASP A 70 9.58 -9.02 -4.40
CA ASP A 70 9.01 -10.30 -4.81
C ASP A 70 8.11 -10.90 -3.72
N LYS A 71 8.39 -10.60 -2.44
CA LYS A 71 7.57 -11.00 -1.30
C LYS A 71 6.26 -10.23 -1.16
N GLU A 72 6.07 -9.17 -1.94
CA GLU A 72 4.79 -8.43 -1.97
C GLU A 72 3.75 -9.16 -2.85
N PHE A 73 4.15 -10.18 -3.62
CA PHE A 73 3.28 -10.93 -4.56
C PHE A 73 3.38 -12.46 -4.42
N SER A 74 4.12 -12.98 -3.44
CA SER A 74 4.43 -14.41 -3.28
C SER A 74 3.84 -15.01 -2.01
#